data_AF-A0A5J5FAX1-F1
#
_entry.id   AF-A0A5J5FAX1-F1
#
_cell.length_a   1.000
_cell.length_b   1.000
_cell.length_c   1.000
_cell.angle_alpha   90.00
_cell.angle_beta   90.00
_cell.angle_gamma   90.00
#
_symmetry.space_group_name_H-M   'P 1'
#
loop_
_entity.id
_entity.type
_entity.pdbx_description
1 polymer ?
#
loop_
_entity_poly.entity_id
_entity_poly.type
_entity_poly.pdbx_seq_one_letter_code
_entity_poly.pdbx_strand_id
1 'polypeptide(L)'
;MATNYRNEELTEHHPARLVSRNRFEEYVPVPRNRQEIQVLLEPLRPIVCFEPFEIIHVDYSGPYQPSAGNRYCLYIIDAFTGWLEVKACSRATGKEY
;
A
#
# COMPACT_ATOMS: atom_id res chain seq x y z
N MET A 1 -1.49 -60.11 0.94
CA MET A 1 -0.39 -59.39 1.63
C MET A 1 -0.55 -57.91 1.30
N ALA A 2 -1.13 -57.14 2.23
CA ALA A 2 -0.46 -56.12 3.06
C ALA A 2 -0.15 -54.84 2.26
N THR A 3 -0.56 -53.61 2.62
CA THR A 3 -1.15 -53.06 3.85
C THR A 3 -1.71 -51.67 3.54
N ASN A 4 -2.76 -51.26 4.26
CA ASN A 4 -3.27 -49.90 4.30
C ASN A 4 -2.22 -48.93 4.88
N TYR A 5 -2.14 -47.72 4.34
CA TYR A 5 -1.75 -46.53 5.10
C TYR A 5 -2.75 -45.41 4.80
N ARG A 6 -3.44 -45.00 5.86
CA ARG A 6 -4.24 -43.79 6.00
C ARG A 6 -3.41 -42.80 6.81
N ASN A 7 -3.79 -41.52 6.73
CA ASN A 7 -3.42 -40.35 7.56
C ASN A 7 -2.54 -39.36 6.76
N GLU A 8 -3.17 -38.29 6.25
CA GLU A 8 -3.34 -36.99 6.90
C GLU A 8 -2.14 -36.09 6.64
N GLU A 9 -2.32 -35.09 5.79
CA GLU A 9 -1.73 -33.78 6.03
C GLU A 9 -2.60 -32.71 5.34
N LEU A 10 -3.25 -31.94 6.21
CA LEU A 10 -4.01 -30.75 5.92
C LEU A 10 -3.10 -29.77 5.16
N THR A 11 -3.38 -29.53 3.88
CA THR A 11 -2.73 -28.47 3.13
C THR A 11 -3.22 -27.13 3.65
N GLU A 12 -2.43 -26.60 4.59
CA GLU A 12 -2.23 -25.22 4.99
C GLU A 12 -3.16 -24.21 4.30
N HIS A 13 -4.19 -23.79 5.03
CA HIS A 13 -4.86 -22.52 4.81
C HIS A 13 -3.86 -21.38 5.07
N HIS A 14 -3.12 -20.97 4.03
CA HIS A 14 -2.30 -19.76 4.08
C HIS A 14 -3.14 -18.50 3.82
N PRO A 15 -2.99 -17.43 4.64
CA PRO A 15 -3.91 -16.31 4.63
C PRO A 15 -3.70 -15.40 3.42
N ALA A 16 -4.71 -15.34 2.54
CA ALA A 16 -4.81 -14.30 1.52
C ALA A 16 -4.92 -12.93 2.21
N ARG A 17 -4.17 -11.94 1.71
CA ARG A 17 -4.40 -10.54 2.07
C ARG A 17 -5.47 -9.97 1.15
N LEU A 18 -6.70 -9.87 1.65
CA LEU A 18 -7.72 -9.04 1.02
C LEU A 18 -7.25 -7.59 1.07
N VAL A 19 -6.94 -7.01 -0.09
CA VAL A 19 -6.78 -5.55 -0.22
C VAL A 19 -8.09 -5.03 -0.77
N SER A 20 -8.87 -4.36 0.09
CA SER A 20 -10.15 -3.78 -0.30
C SER A 20 -9.93 -2.54 -1.18
N ARG A 21 -10.06 -2.72 -2.49
CA ARG A 21 -10.44 -1.64 -3.41
C ARG A 21 -11.69 -2.08 -4.14
N ASN A 22 -12.72 -1.26 -4.02
CA ASN A 22 -14.07 -1.56 -4.50
C ASN A 22 -14.09 -1.89 -6.01
N ARG A 23 -14.85 -2.96 -6.31
CA ARG A 23 -15.39 -3.44 -7.59
C ARG A 23 -14.47 -4.36 -8.41
N PHE A 24 -14.89 -5.64 -8.44
CA PHE A 24 -14.23 -6.86 -8.92
C PHE A 24 -13.17 -7.40 -7.95
N GLU A 25 -13.53 -8.46 -7.23
CA GLU A 25 -12.61 -9.31 -6.47
C GLU A 25 -11.69 -10.01 -7.47
N GLU A 26 -10.66 -9.31 -7.92
CA GLU A 26 -9.65 -9.90 -8.79
C GLU A 26 -8.73 -10.77 -7.93
N TYR A 27 -8.72 -12.07 -8.22
CA TYR A 27 -7.75 -12.99 -7.63
C TYR A 27 -6.35 -12.58 -8.11
N VAL A 28 -5.58 -11.95 -7.22
CA VAL A 28 -4.16 -11.70 -7.45
C VAL A 28 -3.38 -12.88 -6.85
N PRO A 29 -2.88 -13.82 -7.66
CA PRO A 29 -2.02 -14.88 -7.14
C PRO A 29 -0.78 -14.27 -6.49
N VAL A 30 -0.46 -14.69 -5.27
CA VAL A 30 0.80 -14.32 -4.63
C VAL A 30 1.94 -15.03 -5.39
N PRO A 31 2.86 -14.29 -6.03
CA PRO A 31 3.94 -14.91 -6.79
C PRO A 31 4.84 -15.73 -5.85
N ARG A 32 5.07 -17.00 -6.18
CA ARG A 32 5.93 -17.91 -5.38
C ARG A 32 7.38 -17.89 -5.83
N ASN A 33 7.68 -17.32 -6.99
CA ASN A 33 9.02 -17.19 -7.52
C ASN A 33 9.17 -15.91 -8.37
N ARG A 34 10.43 -15.55 -8.68
CA ARG A 34 10.80 -14.34 -9.42
C ARG A 34 10.23 -14.31 -10.85
N GLN A 35 10.01 -15.46 -11.49
CA GLN A 35 9.49 -15.52 -12.86
C GLN A 35 7.99 -15.21 -12.92
N GLU A 36 7.22 -15.57 -11.88
CA GLU A 36 5.79 -15.25 -11.76
C GLU A 36 5.53 -13.75 -11.52
N ILE A 37 6.51 -13.01 -10.98
CA ILE A 37 6.43 -11.54 -10.84
C ILE A 37 6.34 -10.86 -12.20
N GLN A 38 6.96 -11.44 -13.23
CA GLN A 38 7.13 -10.78 -14.53
C GLN A 38 5.82 -10.67 -15.33
N VAL A 39 4.81 -11.49 -15.02
CA VAL A 39 3.52 -11.54 -15.73
C VAL A 39 2.51 -10.50 -15.20
N LEU A 40 2.75 -9.88 -14.04
CA LEU A 40 1.89 -8.87 -13.41
C LEU A 40 2.35 -7.42 -13.61
N LEU A 41 3.44 -7.19 -14.36
CA LEU A 41 4.06 -5.88 -14.50
C LEU A 41 3.62 -5.21 -15.80
N GLU A 42 2.38 -4.72 -15.83
CA GLU A 42 2.09 -3.57 -16.69
C GLU A 42 3.16 -2.49 -16.45
N PRO A 43 3.74 -1.89 -17.49
CA PRO A 43 4.72 -0.82 -17.31
C PRO A 43 4.14 0.28 -16.43
N LEU A 44 4.91 0.72 -15.42
CA LEU A 44 4.52 1.85 -14.59
C LEU A 44 4.28 3.05 -15.51
N ARG A 45 3.08 3.61 -15.44
CA ARG A 45 2.73 4.83 -16.16
C ARG A 45 3.10 6.02 -15.27
N PRO A 46 3.86 7.00 -15.80
CA PRO A 46 4.13 8.21 -15.04
C PRO A 46 2.81 8.95 -14.78
N ILE A 47 2.75 9.60 -13.61
CA ILE A 47 1.70 10.58 -13.33
C ILE A 47 2.02 11.82 -14.16
N VAL A 48 1.07 12.26 -14.98
CA VAL A 48 1.22 13.44 -15.83
C VAL A 48 0.27 14.51 -15.33
N CYS A 49 0.78 15.73 -15.17
CA CYS A 49 0.02 16.95 -14.88
C CYS A 49 0.58 18.08 -15.75
N PHE A 50 -0.25 19.08 -16.03
CA PHE A 50 0.03 20.16 -16.97
C PHE A 50 -0.08 21.55 -16.35
N GLU A 51 -0.77 21.68 -15.21
CA GLU A 51 -0.98 22.95 -14.53
C GLU A 51 -0.67 22.88 -13.02
N PRO A 52 -0.23 23.99 -12.39
CA PRO A 52 -0.05 24.06 -10.94
C PRO A 52 -1.33 23.68 -10.19
N PHE A 53 -1.19 22.87 -9.13
CA PHE A 53 -2.25 22.41 -8.26
C PHE A 53 -3.29 21.48 -8.91
N GLU A 54 -3.00 20.91 -10.08
CA GLU A 54 -3.86 19.90 -10.73
C GLU A 54 -3.84 18.56 -9.98
N ILE A 55 -2.66 18.11 -9.55
CA ILE A 55 -2.46 16.87 -8.79
C ILE A 55 -1.68 17.18 -7.53
N ILE A 56 -2.24 16.81 -6.38
CA ILE A 56 -1.60 16.95 -5.07
C ILE A 56 -1.24 15.58 -4.51
N HIS A 57 0.03 15.38 -4.20
CA HIS A 57 0.50 14.24 -3.43
C HIS A 57 0.41 14.57 -1.94
N VAL A 58 -0.25 13.69 -1.18
CA VAL A 58 -0.36 13.80 0.26
C VAL A 58 0.23 12.55 0.88
N ASP A 59 1.18 12.74 1.80
CA ASP A 59 1.79 11.64 2.54
C ASP A 59 1.95 12.01 4.02
N TYR A 60 2.16 11.01 4.86
CA TYR A 60 2.22 11.19 6.30
C TYR A 60 3.28 10.28 6.93
N SER A 61 4.15 10.86 7.75
CA SER A 61 5.25 10.12 8.39
C SER A 61 5.28 10.31 9.92
N GLY A 62 5.94 9.36 10.58
CA GLY A 62 6.08 9.27 12.04
C GLY A 62 5.47 7.99 12.62
N PRO A 63 5.42 7.85 13.96
CA PRO A 63 5.82 8.84 14.95
C PRO A 63 7.34 9.01 15.09
N TYR A 64 7.80 10.25 15.22
CA TYR A 64 9.17 10.63 15.55
C TYR A 64 9.32 10.92 17.05
N GLN A 65 10.56 11.16 17.49
CA GLN A 65 10.81 11.73 18.82
C GLN A 65 10.05 13.06 18.94
N PRO A 66 9.29 13.28 20.04
CA PRO A 66 8.46 14.48 20.15
C PRO A 66 9.30 15.76 20.17
N SER A 67 8.87 16.75 19.37
CA SER A 67 9.38 18.12 19.43
C SER A 67 8.20 19.07 19.54
N ALA A 68 8.15 19.88 20.61
CA ALA A 68 7.02 20.75 20.94
C ALA A 68 5.65 20.03 20.93
N GLY A 69 5.62 18.74 21.31
CA GLY A 69 4.41 17.91 21.30
C GLY A 69 4.01 17.35 19.93
N ASN A 70 4.70 17.75 18.85
CA ASN A 70 4.52 17.18 17.52
C ASN A 70 5.37 15.92 17.35
N ARG A 71 4.79 14.89 16.73
CA ARG A 71 5.45 13.60 16.48
C ARG A 71 5.32 13.14 15.03
N TYR A 72 4.65 13.90 14.19
CA TYR A 72 4.35 13.49 12.84
C TYR A 72 4.50 14.66 11.88
N CYS A 73 4.69 14.34 10.60
CA CYS A 73 4.71 15.30 9.51
C CYS A 73 3.66 14.90 8.47
N LEU A 74 2.77 15.84 8.13
CA LEU A 74 1.90 15.75 6.97
C LEU A 74 2.57 16.52 5.83
N TYR A 75 2.82 15.83 4.71
CA TYR A 75 3.39 16.41 3.50
C TYR A 75 2.28 16.65 2.48
N ILE A 76 2.29 17.82 1.85
CA ILE A 76 1.41 18.20 0.76
C ILE A 76 2.30 18.74 -0.35
N ILE A 77 2.30 18.07 -1.50
CA ILE A 77 3.19 18.38 -2.61
C ILE A 77 2.35 18.59 -3.88
N ASP A 78 2.53 19.73 -4.53
CA ASP A 78 2.02 19.92 -5.89
C ASP A 78 2.88 19.15 -6.89
N ALA A 79 2.27 18.25 -7.65
CA ALA A 79 2.98 17.36 -8.57
C ALA A 79 3.60 18.12 -9.76
N PHE A 80 3.04 19.26 -10.15
CA PHE A 80 3.51 20.02 -11.30
C PHE A 80 4.71 20.91 -10.94
N THR A 81 4.56 21.75 -9.92
CA THR A 81 5.62 22.70 -9.51
C THR A 81 6.65 22.10 -8.55
N GLY A 82 6.33 20.97 -7.91
CA GLY A 82 7.12 20.43 -6.80
C GLY A 82 7.01 21.25 -5.50
N TRP A 83 6.09 22.21 -5.43
CA TRP A 83 5.86 23.03 -4.24
C TRP A 83 5.46 22.13 -3.06
N LEU A 84 6.16 22.29 -1.92
CA LEU A 84 6.03 21.46 -0.73
C LEU A 84 5.56 22.29 0.47
N GLU A 85 4.48 21.85 1.10
CA GLU A 85 4.04 22.29 2.42
C GLU A 85 4.16 21.13 3.41
N VAL A 86 4.73 21.40 4.59
CA VAL A 86 4.86 20.40 5.66
C VAL A 86 4.20 20.93 6.92
N LYS A 87 3.28 20.13 7.48
CA LYS A 87 2.64 20.43 8.76
C LYS A 87 3.08 19.45 9.84
N ALA A 88 3.68 19.98 10.89
CA ALA A 88 3.97 19.22 12.10
C ALA A 88 2.66 18.95 12.88
N CYS A 89 2.43 17.69 13.22
CA CYS A 89 1.21 17.23 13.86
C CYS A 89 1.51 16.46 15.15
N SER A 90 0.70 16.67 16.18
CA SER A 90 0.76 15.89 17.44
C SER A 90 -0.01 14.56 17.34
N ARG A 91 -0.95 14.44 16.39
CA ARG A 91 -1.81 13.27 16.17
C ARG A 91 -2.04 13.02 14.68
N ALA A 92 -2.15 11.74 14.31
CA ALA A 92 -2.57 11.26 13.00
C ALA A 92 -4.02 10.78 13.09
N THR A 93 -4.98 11.52 12.54
CA THR A 93 -6.41 11.15 12.59
C THR A 93 -7.07 11.41 11.25
N GLY A 94 -7.81 10.44 10.72
CA GLY A 94 -8.82 10.68 9.69
C GLY A 94 -10.17 10.99 10.34
N LYS A 95 -10.95 11.90 9.76
CA LYS A 95 -12.38 12.01 10.05
C LYS A 95 -13.14 11.31 8.93
N GLU A 96 -13.99 10.37 9.28
CA GLU A 96 -15.02 9.86 8.37
C GLU A 96 -16.18 10.86 8.39
N TYR A 97 -16.70 11.21 7.20
CA TYR A 97 -17.85 12.09 7.01
C TYR A 97 -19.02 11.30 6.43
#